data_AF-A0A640XRK4-F1
#
_entry.id   AF-A0A640XRK4-F1
#
_cell.length_a   1.000
_cell.length_b   1.000
_cell.length_c   1.000
_cell.angle_alpha   90.00
_cell.angle_beta   90.00
_cell.angle_gamma   90.00
#
_symmetry.space_group_name_H-M   'P 1'
#
loop_
_entity.id
_entity.type
_entity.pdbx_description
1 polymer ?
#
loop_
_entity_poly.entity_id
_entity_poly.type
_entity_poly.pdbx_seq_one_letter_code
_entity_poly.pdbx_strand_id
1 'polypeptide(L)'
;MQDVSHGFRSPPSRCIHLFQASGILKESQSVQSLRSPVCVTCHMPQGTHDMSFGLTCGPVAGSRLSYIDRNGAAIDEIELVKKREDMLSVCNRCHSLRFAKNALTRADDIYKNIETVIKEAKDIVFGLEKEKLLIPPVGEVVKIPLPGHAFIQEDLQSYTNRPRIERLFIKLTHSAAVTWKGAYHKNPGYTHLYGWAKLQEDVSEMREEVKKLREEAELRRKMKMKLR
;
A
#
# COMPACT_ATOMS: atom_id res chain seq x y z
N MET A 1 -13.39 -20.28 -28.53
CA MET A 1 -13.88 -19.29 -27.56
C MET A 1 -13.63 -19.84 -26.17
N GLN A 2 -12.53 -19.42 -25.52
CA GLN A 2 -12.33 -19.66 -24.10
C GLN A 2 -11.90 -18.34 -23.47
N ASP A 3 -12.62 -18.04 -22.40
CA ASP A 3 -12.75 -16.76 -21.70
C ASP A 3 -11.45 -16.41 -20.98
N VAL A 4 -10.91 -15.21 -21.23
CA VAL A 4 -9.67 -14.71 -20.61
C VAL A 4 -10.04 -13.69 -19.55
N SER A 5 -10.70 -14.14 -18.48
CA SER A 5 -10.95 -13.34 -17.29
C SER A 5 -9.62 -13.10 -16.56
N HIS A 6 -8.94 -12.00 -16.91
CA HIS A 6 -7.78 -11.47 -16.19
C HIS A 6 -8.23 -10.88 -14.85
N GLY A 7 -8.42 -11.75 -13.86
CA GLY A 7 -8.56 -11.34 -12.47
C GLY A 7 -7.23 -10.74 -11.98
N PHE A 8 -7.22 -9.43 -11.72
CA PHE A 8 -6.11 -8.72 -11.09
C PHE A 8 -5.82 -9.30 -9.70
N ARG A 9 -4.93 -10.29 -9.63
CA ARG A 9 -4.29 -10.68 -8.37
C ARG A 9 -3.16 -9.70 -8.10
N SER A 10 -3.24 -8.98 -6.98
CA SER A 10 -2.09 -8.24 -6.44
C SER A 10 -0.87 -9.18 -6.43
N PRO A 11 0.26 -8.83 -7.06
CA PRO A 11 1.37 -9.75 -7.16
C PRO A 11 1.92 -10.00 -5.74
N PRO A 12 2.12 -11.28 -5.34
CA PRO A 12 2.77 -11.57 -4.06
C PRO A 12 4.16 -10.94 -4.03
N SER A 13 4.70 -10.62 -2.84
CA SER A 13 6.06 -10.06 -2.68
C SER A 13 7.13 -10.83 -3.47
N ARG A 14 6.90 -12.13 -3.68
CA ARG A 14 7.69 -13.00 -4.57
C ARG A 14 7.83 -12.44 -5.99
N CYS A 15 6.76 -11.98 -6.64
CA CYS A 15 6.82 -11.39 -7.98
C CYS A 15 7.58 -10.06 -7.98
N ILE A 16 7.41 -9.23 -6.94
CA ILE A 16 8.12 -7.96 -6.82
C ILE A 16 9.64 -8.19 -6.69
N HIS A 17 10.05 -9.20 -5.92
CA HIS A 17 11.47 -9.54 -5.71
C HIS A 17 12.12 -10.26 -6.90
N LEU A 18 11.37 -11.12 -7.60
CA LEU A 18 11.92 -11.97 -8.68
C LEU A 18 12.41 -11.18 -9.91
N PHE A 19 11.81 -10.03 -10.22
CA PHE A 19 12.14 -9.22 -11.40
C PHE A 19 13.20 -8.13 -11.17
N GLN A 20 14.01 -8.28 -10.12
CA GLN A 20 15.11 -7.37 -9.83
C GLN A 20 16.45 -7.98 -10.19
N ALA A 21 17.50 -7.16 -10.36
CA ALA A 21 18.88 -7.65 -10.51
C ALA A 21 19.22 -8.69 -9.42
N SER A 22 18.70 -8.47 -8.20
CA SER A 22 18.82 -9.39 -7.08
C SER A 22 18.09 -10.74 -7.28
N GLY A 23 16.92 -10.73 -7.93
CA GLY A 23 16.18 -11.93 -8.27
C GLY A 23 16.78 -12.70 -9.45
N ILE A 24 17.45 -11.99 -10.37
CA ILE A 24 18.03 -12.53 -11.61
C ILE A 24 19.33 -13.28 -11.36
N LEU A 25 20.15 -12.88 -10.38
CA LEU A 25 21.44 -13.51 -10.06
C LEU A 25 21.33 -14.74 -9.13
N LYS A 26 20.18 -15.42 -9.11
CA LYS A 26 19.98 -16.63 -8.28
C LYS A 26 20.71 -17.83 -8.86
N GLU A 27 21.99 -17.95 -8.55
CA GLU A 27 22.81 -19.12 -8.86
C GLU A 27 23.56 -19.59 -7.61
N SER A 28 22.88 -20.23 -6.66
CA SER A 28 23.54 -21.08 -5.67
C SER A 28 22.57 -22.01 -4.94
N GLN A 29 23.10 -23.13 -4.43
CA GLN A 29 22.34 -24.11 -3.64
C GLN A 29 22.30 -23.77 -2.14
N SER A 30 23.06 -22.77 -1.66
CA SER A 30 23.11 -22.38 -0.24
C SER A 30 23.00 -20.87 -0.05
N VAL A 31 22.26 -20.46 0.99
CA VAL A 31 22.00 -19.05 1.30
C VAL A 31 23.28 -18.23 1.53
N GLN A 32 24.34 -18.87 2.02
CA GLN A 32 25.65 -18.25 2.27
C GLN A 32 26.44 -17.94 0.99
N SER A 33 26.18 -18.67 -0.09
CA SER A 33 26.88 -18.52 -1.38
C SER A 33 26.13 -17.64 -2.38
N LEU A 34 24.97 -17.10 -2.01
CA LEU A 34 24.18 -16.24 -2.88
C LEU A 34 24.90 -14.91 -3.10
N ARG A 35 25.13 -14.56 -4.37
CA ARG A 35 25.66 -13.25 -4.79
C ARG A 35 24.64 -12.12 -4.66
N SER A 36 23.40 -12.46 -4.28
CA SER A 36 22.29 -11.55 -4.20
C SER A 36 21.38 -11.88 -3.02
N PRO A 37 20.82 -10.86 -2.34
CA PRO A 37 19.88 -11.09 -1.26
C PRO A 37 18.57 -11.76 -1.73
N VAL A 38 18.06 -12.64 -0.88
CA VAL A 38 16.73 -13.22 -0.93
C VAL A 38 15.91 -12.77 0.28
N CYS A 39 14.61 -13.09 0.30
CA CYS A 39 13.70 -12.66 1.36
C CYS A 39 14.27 -12.96 2.76
N VAL A 40 14.73 -14.18 2.99
CA VAL A 40 15.25 -14.61 4.31
C VAL A 40 16.56 -13.94 4.69
N THR A 41 17.42 -13.57 3.73
CA THR A 41 18.70 -12.90 4.07
C THR A 41 18.52 -11.45 4.48
N CYS A 42 17.43 -10.82 4.06
CA CYS A 42 17.10 -9.44 4.43
C CYS A 42 16.17 -9.36 5.63
N HIS A 43 15.11 -10.18 5.65
CA HIS A 43 14.09 -10.12 6.70
C HIS A 43 14.40 -11.01 7.91
N MET A 44 15.30 -11.99 7.80
CA MET A 44 15.72 -12.85 8.91
C MET A 44 17.25 -12.97 8.91
N PRO A 45 17.99 -11.85 9.01
CA PRO A 45 19.43 -11.90 8.93
C PRO A 45 19.99 -12.83 10.01
N GLN A 46 20.96 -13.65 9.65
CA GLN A 46 21.57 -14.64 10.55
C GLN A 46 20.61 -15.70 11.11
N GLY A 47 19.40 -15.83 10.56
CA GLY A 47 18.44 -16.83 11.02
C GLY A 47 17.72 -16.47 12.32
N THR A 48 17.61 -15.18 12.65
CA THR A 48 16.97 -14.68 13.89
C THR A 48 15.51 -15.09 14.07
N HIS A 49 14.83 -15.49 12.98
CA HIS A 49 13.37 -15.70 12.94
C HIS A 49 12.55 -14.45 13.32
N ASP A 50 13.19 -13.29 13.45
CA ASP A 50 12.53 -12.02 13.64
C ASP A 50 12.36 -11.31 12.30
N MET A 51 11.18 -11.44 11.69
CA MET A 51 10.84 -10.77 10.43
C MET A 51 10.63 -9.26 10.57
N SER A 52 10.55 -8.74 11.81
CA SER A 52 10.39 -7.31 12.07
C SER A 52 11.71 -6.53 12.04
N PHE A 53 12.84 -7.26 11.93
CA PHE A 53 14.17 -6.71 11.91
C PHE A 53 14.32 -5.67 10.79
N GLY A 54 14.67 -4.45 11.17
CA GLY A 54 14.88 -3.33 10.27
C GLY A 54 13.65 -2.84 9.47
N LEU A 55 12.44 -3.29 9.80
CA LEU A 55 11.22 -2.81 9.16
C LEU A 55 10.80 -1.45 9.72
N THR A 56 10.81 -0.42 8.86
CA THR A 56 10.38 0.94 9.20
C THR A 56 8.93 1.23 8.77
N CYS A 57 8.36 0.40 7.91
CA CYS A 57 7.01 0.58 7.35
C CYS A 57 6.14 -0.65 7.66
N GLY A 58 4.89 -0.40 8.06
CA GLY A 58 3.89 -1.45 8.27
C GLY A 58 3.46 -2.13 6.96
N PRO A 59 2.65 -3.21 7.04
CA PRO A 59 2.27 -4.02 5.88
C PRO A 59 1.35 -3.30 4.88
N VAL A 60 0.78 -2.14 5.24
CA VAL A 60 -0.22 -1.41 4.46
C VAL A 60 0.08 0.09 4.49
N ALA A 61 0.05 0.71 3.31
CA ALA A 61 0.36 2.13 3.14
C ALA A 61 -0.72 3.04 3.71
N GLY A 62 -0.32 4.19 4.27
CA GLY A 62 -1.24 5.23 4.70
C GLY A 62 -1.96 4.97 6.02
N SER A 63 -1.57 3.94 6.78
CA SER A 63 -1.68 4.04 8.23
C SER A 63 -0.67 5.08 8.65
N ARG A 64 -1.16 6.18 9.22
CA ARG A 64 -0.42 7.42 9.55
C ARG A 64 0.63 7.22 10.66
N LEU A 65 1.00 5.96 10.92
CA LEU A 65 1.90 5.53 11.95
C LEU A 65 2.90 4.56 11.31
N SER A 66 4.15 4.98 11.33
CA SER A 66 5.36 4.18 11.46
C SER A 66 5.06 2.81 12.05
N TYR A 67 5.69 1.75 11.50
CA TYR A 67 5.55 0.35 11.90
C TYR A 67 4.91 0.18 13.29
N ILE A 68 3.71 -0.39 13.34
CA ILE A 68 3.09 -0.72 14.61
C ILE A 68 3.87 -1.92 15.17
N ASP A 69 4.36 -1.83 16.40
CA ASP A 69 5.06 -2.93 17.07
C ASP A 69 4.15 -4.16 17.20
N ARG A 70 4.71 -5.27 17.70
CA ARG A 70 3.96 -6.52 17.89
C ARG A 70 2.71 -6.37 18.78
N ASN A 71 2.62 -5.28 19.55
CA ASN A 71 1.59 -5.01 20.55
C ASN A 71 0.56 -3.97 20.08
N GLY A 72 0.66 -3.45 18.85
CA GLY A 72 -0.26 -2.42 18.39
C GLY A 72 0.20 -0.98 18.65
N ALA A 73 1.41 -0.76 19.19
CA ALA A 73 1.93 0.58 19.50
C ALA A 73 2.73 1.17 18.32
N ALA A 74 2.57 2.47 18.08
CA ALA A 74 3.41 3.16 17.10
C ALA A 74 4.88 3.16 17.55
N ILE A 75 5.82 2.90 16.63
CA ILE A 75 7.24 3.13 16.91
C ILE A 75 7.53 4.62 17.01
N ASP A 76 8.34 5.00 17.99
CA ASP A 76 8.86 6.36 18.14
C ASP A 76 10.05 6.63 17.20
N GLU A 77 10.56 7.86 17.22
CA GLU A 77 11.68 8.28 16.36
C GLU A 77 12.97 7.53 16.69
N ILE A 78 13.20 7.19 17.96
CA ILE A 78 14.40 6.47 18.41
C ILE A 78 14.41 5.05 17.83
N GLU A 79 13.29 4.35 17.94
CA GLU A 79 13.12 3.01 17.41
C GLU A 79 13.14 2.99 15.88
N LEU A 80 12.63 4.03 15.22
CA LEU A 80 12.73 4.20 13.77
C LEU A 80 14.20 4.31 13.31
N VAL A 81 15.01 5.13 13.99
CA VAL A 81 16.44 5.27 13.69
C VAL A 81 17.16 3.95 13.87
N LYS A 82 16.90 3.24 14.98
CA LYS A 82 17.49 1.92 15.24
C LYS A 82 17.12 0.90 14.16
N LYS A 83 15.84 0.80 13.80
CA LYS A 83 15.38 -0.08 12.70
C LYS A 83 16.02 0.31 11.36
N ARG A 84 16.25 1.60 11.11
CA ARG A 84 16.97 2.02 9.89
C ARG A 84 18.42 1.54 9.92
N GLU A 85 19.11 1.67 11.06
CA GLU A 85 20.48 1.18 11.22
C GLU A 85 20.57 -0.34 11.06
N ASP A 86 19.63 -1.08 11.63
CA ASP A 86 19.48 -2.52 11.46
C ASP A 86 19.37 -2.91 9.97
N MET A 87 18.49 -2.26 9.21
CA MET A 87 18.36 -2.52 7.77
C MET A 87 19.62 -2.12 6.99
N LEU A 88 20.26 -1.01 7.36
CA LEU A 88 21.53 -0.59 6.74
C LEU A 88 22.63 -1.62 6.99
N SER A 89 22.68 -2.26 8.15
CA SER A 89 23.66 -3.31 8.45
C SER A 89 23.56 -4.49 7.48
N VAL A 90 22.33 -4.84 7.06
CA VAL A 90 22.09 -5.87 6.04
C VAL A 90 22.59 -5.43 4.68
N CYS A 91 22.24 -4.21 4.25
CA CYS A 91 22.64 -3.68 2.94
C CYS A 91 24.16 -3.48 2.83
N ASN A 92 24.82 -3.09 3.93
CA ASN A 92 26.26 -2.78 3.98
C ASN A 92 27.14 -4.04 3.88
N ARG A 93 26.56 -5.24 3.86
CA ARG A 93 27.28 -6.49 3.57
C ARG A 93 27.75 -6.57 2.10
N CYS A 94 27.06 -5.88 1.20
CA CYS A 94 27.33 -5.94 -0.25
C CYS A 94 27.49 -4.56 -0.90
N HIS A 95 26.87 -3.52 -0.34
CA HIS A 95 26.92 -2.16 -0.88
C HIS A 95 27.63 -1.21 0.07
N SER A 96 28.17 -0.11 -0.44
CA SER A 96 28.67 0.96 0.43
C SER A 96 27.53 1.57 1.24
N LEU A 97 27.83 1.97 2.47
CA LEU A 97 26.86 2.61 3.35
C LEU A 97 26.18 3.83 2.70
N ARG A 98 26.94 4.64 1.95
CA ARG A 98 26.41 5.80 1.21
C ARG A 98 25.37 5.38 0.18
N PHE A 99 25.66 4.33 -0.59
CA PHE A 99 24.71 3.82 -1.59
C PHE A 99 23.44 3.30 -0.91
N ALA A 100 23.59 2.49 0.14
CA ALA A 100 22.46 1.90 0.87
C ALA A 100 21.55 2.99 1.49
N LYS A 101 22.14 4.00 2.15
CA LYS A 101 21.43 5.16 2.69
C LYS A 101 20.64 5.88 1.60
N ASN A 102 21.29 6.26 0.51
CA ASN A 102 20.63 6.95 -0.60
C ASN A 102 19.49 6.14 -1.22
N ALA A 103 19.67 4.83 -1.36
CA ALA A 103 18.64 3.95 -1.91
C ALA A 103 17.41 3.87 -0.99
N LEU A 104 17.59 3.82 0.33
CA LEU A 104 16.48 3.80 1.29
C LEU A 104 15.80 5.17 1.40
N THR A 105 16.56 6.28 1.42
CA THR A 105 15.99 7.65 1.40
C THR A 105 15.09 7.87 0.19
N ARG A 106 15.50 7.43 -1.00
CA ARG A 106 14.62 7.52 -2.20
C ARG A 106 13.33 6.73 -2.06
N ALA A 107 13.37 5.58 -1.38
CA ALA A 107 12.16 4.80 -1.10
C ALA A 107 11.26 5.52 -0.09
N ASP A 108 11.84 6.19 0.91
CA ASP A 108 11.10 7.01 1.87
C ASP A 108 10.41 8.20 1.19
N ASP A 109 11.08 8.86 0.23
CA ASP A 109 10.49 9.96 -0.54
C ASP A 109 9.30 9.48 -1.39
N ILE A 110 9.41 8.30 -2.01
CA ILE A 110 8.29 7.67 -2.71
C ILE A 110 7.15 7.36 -1.74
N TYR A 111 7.46 6.86 -0.53
CA TYR A 111 6.46 6.58 0.49
C TYR A 111 5.68 7.85 0.90
N LYS A 112 6.37 8.98 1.13
CA LYS A 112 5.74 10.28 1.42
C LYS A 112 4.80 10.74 0.29
N ASN A 113 5.19 10.53 -0.96
CA ASN A 113 4.33 10.84 -2.11
C ASN A 113 3.07 9.99 -2.11
N ILE A 114 3.18 8.69 -1.78
CA ILE A 114 2.03 7.78 -1.63
C ILE A 114 1.12 8.25 -0.50
N GLU A 115 1.67 8.67 0.65
CA GLU A 115 0.87 9.16 1.77
C GLU A 115 0.05 10.41 1.41
N THR A 116 0.59 11.29 0.58
CA THR A 116 -0.15 12.45 0.05
C THR A 116 -1.39 12.00 -0.74
N VAL A 117 -1.23 11.01 -1.64
CA VAL A 117 -2.35 10.48 -2.45
C VAL A 117 -3.38 9.76 -1.59
N ILE A 118 -2.93 8.94 -0.63
CA ILE A 118 -3.83 8.26 0.30
C ILE A 118 -4.59 9.27 1.16
N LYS A 119 -3.93 10.33 1.63
CA LYS A 119 -4.59 11.40 2.39
C LYS A 119 -5.70 12.03 1.56
N GLU A 120 -5.43 12.37 0.31
CA GLU A 120 -6.45 12.91 -0.59
C GLU A 120 -7.63 11.95 -0.76
N ALA A 121 -7.36 10.66 -1.00
CA ALA A 121 -8.39 9.65 -1.16
C ALA A 121 -9.25 9.49 0.12
N LYS A 122 -8.65 9.60 1.31
CA LYS A 122 -9.39 9.62 2.58
C LYS A 122 -10.26 10.86 2.70
N ASP A 123 -9.72 12.03 2.39
CA ASP A 123 -10.45 13.31 2.45
C ASP A 123 -11.67 13.28 1.51
N ILE A 124 -11.56 12.63 0.34
CA ILE A 124 -12.68 12.37 -0.58
C ILE A 124 -13.78 11.54 0.09
N VAL A 125 -13.44 10.39 0.67
CA VAL A 125 -14.42 9.49 1.29
C VAL A 125 -15.11 10.15 2.47
N PHE A 126 -14.35 10.80 3.36
CA PHE A 126 -14.91 11.54 4.50
C PHE A 126 -15.78 12.72 4.07
N GLY A 127 -15.43 13.40 2.98
CA GLY A 127 -16.25 14.47 2.40
C GLY A 127 -17.63 13.97 1.98
N LEU A 128 -17.69 12.86 1.22
CA LEU A 128 -18.96 12.27 0.79
C LEU A 128 -19.80 11.73 1.95
N GLU A 129 -19.15 11.17 2.99
CA GLU A 129 -19.82 10.73 4.21
C GLU A 129 -20.49 11.90 4.93
N LYS A 130 -19.76 13.01 5.11
CA LYS A 130 -20.30 14.26 5.71
C LYS A 130 -21.46 14.82 4.89
N GLU A 131 -21.40 14.70 3.57
CA GLU A 131 -22.46 15.09 2.64
C GLU A 131 -23.65 14.10 2.61
N LYS A 132 -23.54 12.95 3.30
CA LYS A 132 -24.52 11.84 3.28
C LYS A 132 -24.82 11.31 1.88
N LEU A 133 -23.80 11.27 1.02
CA LEU A 133 -23.90 10.80 -0.37
C LEU A 133 -23.47 9.34 -0.56
N LEU A 134 -23.04 8.66 0.50
CA LEU A 134 -22.69 7.25 0.49
C LEU A 134 -23.94 6.39 0.67
N ILE A 135 -24.15 5.42 -0.23
CA ILE A 135 -25.29 4.50 -0.21
C ILE A 135 -24.76 3.05 -0.31
N PRO A 136 -24.97 2.20 0.71
CA PRO A 136 -25.51 2.51 2.04
C PRO A 136 -24.57 3.42 2.86
N PRO A 137 -25.04 4.06 3.95
CA PRO A 137 -24.20 4.86 4.83
C PRO A 137 -23.05 4.05 5.42
N VAL A 138 -21.89 4.68 5.60
CA VAL A 138 -20.74 4.11 6.31
C VAL A 138 -21.16 3.83 7.76
N GLY A 139 -21.15 2.57 8.18
CA GLY A 139 -21.40 2.18 9.58
C GLY A 139 -22.54 1.18 9.84
N GLU A 140 -23.30 0.72 8.85
CA GLU A 140 -24.18 -0.46 9.05
C GLU A 140 -23.42 -1.80 9.05
N VAL A 141 -22.14 -1.80 8.68
CA VAL A 141 -21.27 -2.98 8.74
C VAL A 141 -19.97 -2.62 9.47
N VAL A 142 -19.98 -2.90 10.78
CA VAL A 142 -18.84 -2.96 11.72
C VAL A 142 -18.19 -1.60 12.07
N LYS A 143 -18.14 -1.27 13.37
CA LYS A 143 -17.38 -0.13 13.91
C LYS A 143 -15.88 -0.44 13.89
N ILE A 144 -15.21 -0.27 12.76
CA ILE A 144 -13.74 -0.20 12.71
C ILE A 144 -13.37 1.24 12.38
N PRO A 145 -12.43 1.88 13.09
CA PRO A 145 -11.98 3.22 12.74
C PRO A 145 -11.45 3.21 11.31
N LEU A 146 -12.12 3.88 10.36
CA LEU A 146 -11.59 4.07 9.01
C LEU A 146 -10.20 4.75 9.13
N PRO A 147 -9.18 4.22 8.44
CA PRO A 147 -9.27 3.35 7.27
C PRO A 147 -9.07 1.86 7.61
N GLY A 148 -9.27 1.42 8.85
CA GLY A 148 -9.08 0.03 9.29
C GLY A 148 -9.89 -1.00 8.48
N HIS A 149 -10.98 -0.61 7.83
CA HIS A 149 -11.73 -1.48 6.90
C HIS A 149 -10.96 -1.86 5.60
N ALA A 150 -9.89 -1.14 5.27
CA ALA A 150 -8.96 -1.50 4.18
C ALA A 150 -7.74 -2.29 4.69
N PHE A 151 -7.61 -2.45 6.02
CA PHE A 151 -6.48 -3.12 6.69
C PHE A 151 -6.89 -4.47 7.30
N ILE A 152 -8.19 -4.70 7.49
CA ILE A 152 -8.72 -5.93 8.04
C ILE A 152 -9.03 -6.88 6.88
N GLN A 153 -8.16 -7.88 6.74
CA GLN A 153 -8.35 -9.05 5.90
C GLN A 153 -9.28 -10.08 6.59
N GLU A 154 -10.33 -9.61 7.28
CA GLU A 154 -11.28 -10.45 8.03
C GLU A 154 -12.68 -10.33 7.43
N ASP A 155 -12.79 -10.69 6.16
CA ASP A 155 -13.91 -11.43 5.54
C ASP A 155 -13.98 -11.12 4.02
N LEU A 156 -14.50 -12.08 3.26
CA LEU A 156 -14.77 -11.92 1.83
C LEU A 156 -15.90 -10.91 1.57
N GLN A 157 -16.73 -10.62 2.57
CA GLN A 157 -17.88 -9.72 2.49
C GLN A 157 -17.45 -8.24 2.45
N SER A 158 -16.25 -7.91 2.90
CA SER A 158 -15.68 -6.56 2.93
C SER A 158 -15.39 -5.98 1.55
N TYR A 159 -15.30 -6.81 0.50
CA TYR A 159 -15.12 -6.36 -0.89
C TYR A 159 -16.42 -6.30 -1.68
N THR A 160 -17.43 -7.08 -1.28
CA THR A 160 -18.73 -7.18 -1.95
C THR A 160 -19.75 -6.27 -1.26
N ASN A 161 -20.65 -5.64 -2.01
CA ASN A 161 -21.72 -4.80 -1.45
C ASN A 161 -21.29 -3.49 -0.74
N ARG A 162 -20.12 -2.91 -1.10
CA ARG A 162 -19.73 -1.54 -0.70
C ARG A 162 -20.09 -0.50 -1.78
N PRO A 163 -20.32 0.78 -1.43
CA PRO A 163 -20.40 1.88 -2.40
C PRO A 163 -19.22 1.87 -3.38
N ARG A 164 -19.43 2.29 -4.64
CA ARG A 164 -18.36 2.28 -5.67
C ARG A 164 -17.11 3.03 -5.21
N ILE A 165 -17.29 4.18 -4.56
CA ILE A 165 -16.17 4.99 -4.05
C ILE A 165 -15.32 4.26 -3.01
N GLU A 166 -15.92 3.45 -2.14
CA GLU A 166 -15.17 2.66 -1.16
C GLU A 166 -14.36 1.54 -1.83
N ARG A 167 -14.93 0.90 -2.85
CA ARG A 167 -14.20 -0.11 -3.64
C ARG A 167 -13.01 0.51 -4.38
N LEU A 168 -13.18 1.73 -4.91
CA LEU A 168 -12.08 2.49 -5.52
C LEU A 168 -11.00 2.85 -4.50
N PHE A 169 -11.38 3.23 -3.27
CA PHE A 169 -10.42 3.47 -2.19
C PHE A 169 -9.62 2.21 -1.84
N ILE A 170 -10.25 1.04 -1.76
CA ILE A 170 -9.56 -0.24 -1.52
C ILE A 170 -8.60 -0.59 -2.68
N LYS A 171 -9.05 -0.40 -3.92
CA LYS A 171 -8.18 -0.56 -5.11
C LYS A 171 -6.95 0.36 -5.02
N LEU A 172 -7.17 1.62 -4.64
CA LEU A 172 -6.12 2.61 -4.42
C LEU A 172 -5.11 2.16 -3.36
N THR A 173 -5.56 1.60 -2.22
CA THR A 173 -4.63 1.10 -1.18
C THR A 173 -3.80 -0.09 -1.67
N HIS A 174 -4.33 -0.93 -2.57
CA HIS A 174 -3.57 -1.99 -3.22
C HIS A 174 -2.48 -1.43 -4.13
N SER A 175 -2.80 -0.47 -4.99
CA SER A 175 -1.82 0.20 -5.87
C SER A 175 -0.74 0.93 -5.07
N ALA A 176 -1.12 1.59 -3.99
CA ALA A 176 -0.18 2.16 -3.03
C ALA A 176 0.74 1.08 -2.44
N ALA A 177 0.18 -0.07 -2.02
CA ALA A 177 0.94 -1.19 -1.48
C ALA A 177 1.98 -1.74 -2.45
N VAL A 178 1.60 -1.89 -3.72
CA VAL A 178 2.52 -2.32 -4.79
C VAL A 178 3.64 -1.31 -5.00
N THR A 179 3.32 -0.02 -5.01
CA THR A 179 4.28 1.07 -5.24
C THR A 179 5.40 1.09 -4.21
N TRP A 180 5.06 1.14 -2.91
CA TRP A 180 6.10 1.22 -1.88
C TRP A 180 6.85 -0.10 -1.75
N LYS A 181 6.17 -1.25 -1.85
CA LYS A 181 6.87 -2.54 -1.87
C LYS A 181 7.87 -2.59 -3.02
N GLY A 182 7.50 -2.14 -4.23
CA GLY A 182 8.44 -1.99 -5.34
C GLY A 182 9.64 -1.12 -4.97
N ALA A 183 9.41 0.04 -4.35
CA ALA A 183 10.47 0.99 -4.00
C ALA A 183 11.46 0.46 -2.96
N TYR A 184 10.97 -0.20 -1.91
CA TYR A 184 11.81 -0.80 -0.87
C TYR A 184 12.51 -2.07 -1.33
N HIS A 185 11.85 -2.86 -2.18
CA HIS A 185 12.50 -4.03 -2.74
C HIS A 185 13.53 -3.66 -3.80
N LYS A 186 13.43 -2.48 -4.46
CA LYS A 186 14.25 -1.95 -5.57
C LYS A 186 13.81 -2.41 -6.97
N ASN A 187 12.52 -2.58 -7.17
CA ASN A 187 11.93 -2.95 -8.44
C ASN A 187 11.29 -1.75 -9.13
N PRO A 188 11.95 -1.09 -10.10
CA PRO A 188 11.41 0.10 -10.75
C PRO A 188 10.12 -0.17 -11.55
N GLY A 189 9.96 -1.37 -12.12
CA GLY A 189 8.73 -1.73 -12.83
C GLY A 189 7.51 -1.75 -11.90
N TYR A 190 7.66 -2.34 -10.71
CA TYR A 190 6.61 -2.34 -9.69
C TYR A 190 6.46 -1.01 -8.96
N THR A 191 7.53 -0.23 -8.81
CA THR A 191 7.44 1.14 -8.29
C THR A 191 6.64 2.03 -9.24
N HIS A 192 6.95 2.01 -10.53
CA HIS A 192 6.43 3.00 -11.46
C HIS A 192 5.19 2.51 -12.23
N LEU A 193 5.34 1.48 -13.07
CA LEU A 193 4.30 1.07 -14.01
C LEU A 193 3.15 0.33 -13.32
N TYR A 194 3.47 -0.66 -12.49
CA TYR A 194 2.45 -1.45 -11.79
C TYR A 194 2.01 -0.84 -10.45
N GLY A 195 2.72 0.18 -9.97
CA GLY A 195 2.46 0.86 -8.71
C GLY A 195 1.99 2.29 -8.93
N TRP A 196 2.92 3.22 -9.09
CA TRP A 196 2.64 4.67 -9.09
C TRP A 196 1.64 5.08 -10.17
N ALA A 197 1.77 4.58 -11.39
CA ALA A 197 0.83 4.88 -12.47
C ALA A 197 -0.59 4.40 -12.12
N LYS A 198 -0.73 3.19 -11.58
CA LYS A 198 -2.02 2.66 -11.09
C LYS A 198 -2.59 3.46 -9.94
N LEU A 199 -1.75 3.89 -8.99
CA LEU A 199 -2.15 4.75 -7.89
C LEU A 199 -2.72 6.10 -8.39
N GLN A 200 -2.12 6.69 -9.43
CA GLN A 200 -2.60 7.93 -10.04
C GLN A 200 -3.90 7.73 -10.85
N GLU A 201 -4.03 6.61 -11.55
CA GLU A 201 -5.30 6.21 -12.20
C GLU A 201 -6.41 6.07 -11.15
N ASP A 202 -6.15 5.36 -10.05
CA ASP A 202 -7.14 5.07 -9.01
C ASP A 202 -7.67 6.35 -8.33
N VAL A 203 -6.79 7.29 -7.99
CA VAL A 203 -7.25 8.57 -7.39
C VAL A 203 -8.02 9.42 -8.40
N SER A 204 -7.66 9.34 -9.69
CA SER A 204 -8.41 10.02 -10.76
C SER A 204 -9.82 9.43 -10.92
N GLU A 205 -9.95 8.10 -10.92
CA GLU A 205 -11.25 7.41 -10.92
C GLU A 205 -12.11 7.82 -9.71
N MET A 206 -11.50 7.98 -8.53
CA MET A 206 -12.21 8.47 -7.34
C MET A 206 -12.72 9.90 -7.51
N ARG A 207 -11.91 10.81 -8.06
CA ARG A 207 -12.32 12.20 -8.34
C ARG A 207 -13.51 12.26 -9.30
N GLU A 208 -13.50 11.43 -10.34
CA GLU A 208 -14.62 11.34 -11.28
C GLU A 208 -15.89 10.80 -10.62
N GLU A 209 -15.77 9.80 -9.75
CA GLU A 209 -16.91 9.25 -9.01
C GLU A 209 -17.53 10.28 -8.07
N VAL A 210 -16.70 11.06 -7.36
CA VAL A 210 -17.18 12.17 -6.51
C VAL A 210 -18.02 13.16 -7.31
N LYS A 211 -17.55 13.53 -8.51
CA LYS A 211 -18.29 14.43 -9.40
C LYS A 211 -19.65 13.86 -9.77
N LYS A 212 -19.71 12.58 -10.18
CA LYS A 212 -20.96 11.89 -10.53
C LYS A 212 -21.94 11.86 -9.36
N LEU A 213 -21.49 11.47 -8.16
CA LEU A 213 -22.34 11.39 -6.96
C LEU A 213 -22.96 12.75 -6.60
N ARG A 214 -22.18 13.83 -6.70
CA ARG A 214 -22.67 15.19 -6.43
C ARG A 214 -23.64 15.69 -7.51
N GLU A 215 -23.38 15.40 -8.78
CA GLU A 215 -24.28 15.73 -9.88
C GLU A 215 -25.62 14.99 -9.76
N GLU A 216 -25.59 13.69 -9.45
CA GLU A 216 -26.80 12.92 -9.18
C GLU A 216 -27.60 13.47 -7.99
N ALA A 217 -26.92 13.84 -6.90
CA ALA A 217 -27.55 14.43 -5.73
C ALA A 217 -28.27 15.74 -6.07
N GLU A 218 -27.65 16.59 -6.88
CA GLU A 218 -28.23 17.85 -7.35
C GLU A 218 -29.43 17.62 -8.27
N LEU A 219 -29.33 16.69 -9.21
CA LEU A 219 -30.45 16.30 -10.08
C LEU A 219 -31.63 15.77 -9.27
N ARG A 220 -31.39 14.88 -8.30
CA ARG A 220 -32.42 14.36 -7.39
C ARG A 220 -33.07 15.49 -6.57
N ARG A 221 -32.30 16.48 -6.13
CA ARG A 221 -32.84 17.67 -5.43
C ARG A 221 -33.76 18.49 -6.34
N LYS A 222 -33.32 18.78 -7.57
CA LYS A 222 -34.12 19.54 -8.57
C LYS A 222 -35.40 18.81 -8.96
N MET A 223 -35.36 17.49 -9.14
CA MET A 223 -36.57 16.71 -9.45
C MET A 223 -37.58 16.74 -8.31
N LYS A 224 -37.13 16.60 -7.05
CA LYS A 224 -38.01 16.71 -5.87
C LYS A 224 -38.68 18.09 -5.73
N MET A 225 -38.02 19.15 -6.20
CA MET A 225 -38.60 20.50 -6.20
C MET A 225 -39.66 20.71 -7.29
N LYS A 226 -39.56 20.03 -8.44
CA LYS A 226 -40.55 20.13 -9.53
C LYS A 226 -41.82 19.31 -9.32
N LEU A 227 -41.77 18.33 -8.42
CA LEU A 227 -42.90 17.45 -8.05
C LEU A 227 -43.74 18.00 -6.88
N ARG A 228 -43.34 19.15 -6.32
CA ARG A 228 -44.07 19.90 -5.29
C ARG A 228 -44.66 21.15 -5.92
#